data_AF-A0A285CKX4-F1
#
_entry.id   AF-A0A285CKX4-F1
#
_cell.length_a   1.000
_cell.length_b   1.000
_cell.length_c   1.000
_cell.angle_alpha   90.00
_cell.angle_beta   90.00
_cell.angle_gamma   90.00
#
_symmetry.space_group_name_H-M   'P 1'
#
loop_
_entity.id
_entity.type
_entity.pdbx_description
1 polymer ?
#
loop_
_entity_poly.entity_id
_entity_poly.type
_entity_poly.pdbx_seq_one_letter_code
_entity_poly.pdbx_strand_id
1 'polypeptide(L)' 'MIKFYCNFCRTIANEPGVCRSCGKNDFTEIKISVQKQPNYNEKNNKKEGQWGTLHGF' A
#
# COMPACT_ATOMS: atom_id res chain seq x y z
N MET A 1 -8.03 -12.80 3.16
CA MET A 1 -8.83 -12.36 2.00
C MET A 1 -8.02 -12.56 0.74
N ILE A 2 -8.65 -12.96 -0.37
CA ILE A 2 -7.98 -13.05 -1.68
C ILE A 2 -8.06 -11.68 -2.37
N LYS A 3 -6.96 -11.25 -2.98
CA LYS A 3 -6.84 -10.04 -3.80
C LYS A 3 -5.96 -10.33 -5.02
N PHE A 4 -6.01 -9.46 -6.01
CA PHE A 4 -5.20 -9.58 -7.23
C PHE A 4 -4.24 -8.41 -7.34
N TYR A 5 -2.95 -8.68 -7.50
CA TYR A 5 -1.90 -7.70 -7.62
C TYR A 5 -1.47 -7.55 -9.09
N CYS A 6 -1.58 -6.35 -9.67
CA CYS A 6 -1.15 -6.12 -11.04
C CYS A 6 0.38 -5.95 -11.11
N ASN A 7 1.09 -6.77 -11.89
CA ASN A 7 2.56 -6.69 -11.94
C ASN A 7 3.10 -5.48 -12.72
N PHE A 8 2.27 -4.83 -13.54
CA PHE A 8 2.68 -3.65 -14.31
C PHE A 8 2.62 -2.37 -13.49
N CYS A 9 1.49 -2.08 -12.86
CA CYS A 9 1.23 -0.82 -12.16
C CYS A 9 1.15 -0.97 -10.64
N ARG A 10 1.34 -2.19 -10.11
CA ARG A 10 1.35 -2.50 -8.67
C ARG A 10 0.04 -2.18 -7.95
N THR A 11 -1.05 -2.04 -8.69
CA THR A 11 -2.39 -1.81 -8.16
C THR A 11 -2.99 -3.11 -7.63
N ILE A 12 -3.68 -3.05 -6.49
CA ILE A 12 -4.44 -4.16 -5.91
C ILE A 12 -5.90 -4.06 -6.35
N ALA A 13 -6.44 -5.15 -6.91
CA ALA A 13 -7.83 -5.31 -7.32
C ALA A 13 -8.54 -6.39 -6.51
N ASN A 14 -9.87 -6.32 -6.50
CA ASN A 14 -10.75 -7.32 -5.86
C ASN A 14 -11.09 -8.48 -6.80
N GLU A 15 -11.04 -8.24 -8.10
CA GLU A 15 -11.39 -9.17 -9.17
C GLU A 15 -10.23 -9.27 -10.16
N PRO A 16 -10.00 -10.45 -10.76
CA PRO A 16 -9.03 -10.61 -11.84
C PRO A 16 -9.60 -10.03 -13.14
N GLY A 17 -8.73 -9.66 -14.09
CA GLY A 17 -9.14 -9.20 -15.41
C GLY A 17 -8.25 -8.08 -15.94
N VAL A 18 -8.82 -7.13 -16.68
CA VAL A 18 -8.08 -5.98 -17.18
C VAL A 18 -7.90 -4.95 -16.07
N CYS A 19 -6.64 -4.58 -15.80
CA CYS A 19 -6.36 -3.55 -14.82
C CYS A 19 -6.97 -2.23 -15.24
N ARG A 20 -7.85 -1.66 -14.42
CA ARG A 20 -8.45 -0.35 -14.72
C ARG A 20 -7.45 0.80 -14.74
N SER A 21 -6.30 0.64 -14.07
CA SER A 21 -5.26 1.67 -14.02
C SER A 21 -4.34 1.65 -15.24
N CYS A 22 -3.91 0.47 -15.71
CA CYS A 22 -2.92 0.36 -16.78
C CYS A 22 -3.39 -0.39 -18.03
N GLY A 23 -4.61 -0.92 -18.03
CA GLY A 23 -5.18 -1.67 -19.15
C GLY A 23 -4.54 -3.04 -19.41
N LYS A 24 -3.63 -3.52 -18.55
CA LYS A 24 -2.97 -4.82 -18.70
C LYS A 24 -3.72 -5.91 -17.94
N ASN A 25 -3.79 -7.10 -18.53
CA ASN A 25 -4.35 -8.31 -17.91
C ASN A 25 -3.21 -9.20 -17.40
N ASP A 26 -2.45 -8.68 -16.43
CA ASP A 26 -1.37 -9.42 -15.79
C ASP A 26 -1.45 -9.19 -14.29
N PHE A 27 -1.94 -10.22 -13.60
CA PHE A 27 -2.28 -10.20 -12.20
C PHE A 27 -1.74 -11.45 -11.51
N THR A 28 -1.28 -11.26 -10.28
CA THR A 28 -0.89 -12.33 -9.36
C THR A 28 -1.88 -12.37 -8.21
N GLU A 29 -2.45 -13.54 -7.95
CA GLU A 29 -3.30 -13.75 -6.78
C GLU A 29 -2.46 -13.64 -5.50
N ILE A 30 -2.89 -12.79 -4.57
CA ILE A 30 -2.24 -12.61 -3.28
C ILE A 30 -3.24 -12.86 -2.14
N LYS A 31 -2.77 -13.54 -1.10
CA LYS A 31 -3.53 -13.76 0.13
C LYS A 31 -3.11 -12.73 1.16
N ILE A 32 -3.99 -11.78 1.43
CA ILE A 32 -3.75 -10.77 2.48
C ILE A 32 -4.32 -11.30 3.79
N SER A 33 -3.44 -11.45 4.78
CA SER A 33 -3.79 -11.71 6.18
C SER A 33 -3.71 -10.40 6.95
N VAL A 34 -4.85 -9.89 7.41
CA VAL A 34 -4.86 -8.71 8.29
C VAL A 34 -4.47 -9.19 9.68
N GLN A 35 -3.22 -8.97 10.06
CA GLN A 35 -2.84 -9.08 11.45
C GLN A 35 -3.40 -7.84 12.15
N LYS A 36 -4.34 -8.03 13.08
CA LYS A 36 -4.68 -6.99 14.05
C LYS A 36 -3.38 -6.67 14.78
N GLN A 37 -2.83 -5.48 14.54
CA GLN A 37 -1.81 -4.96 15.44
C GLN A 37 -2.48 -4.88 16.82
N PRO A 38 -1.92 -5.51 17.87
CA PRO A 38 -2.40 -5.26 19.21
C PRO A 38 -2.26 -3.77 19.44
N ASN A 39 -3.36 -3.15 19.87
CA ASN A 39 -3.47 -1.72 20.07
C ASN A 39 -2.51 -1.33 21.20
N TYR A 40 -1.25 -1.04 20.88
CA TYR A 40 -0.28 -0.51 21.83
C TYR A 40 -0.61 0.96 22.02
N ASN A 41 -1.46 1.19 23.01
CA ASN A 41 -1.84 2.50 23.49
C ASN A 41 -0.63 3.13 24.19
N GLU A 42 0.36 3.61 23.44
CA GLU A 42 1.42 4.45 23.98
C GLU A 42 1.63 5.68 23.11
N LYS A 43 1.17 6.79 23.69
CA LYS A 43 1.46 8.17 23.36
C LYS A 43 2.86 8.34 22.77
N ASN A 44 2.97 8.57 21.47
CA ASN A 44 4.02 9.42 20.94
C ASN A 44 3.44 10.37 19.89
N ASN A 45 3.33 11.60 20.36
CA ASN A 45 2.90 12.80 19.66
C ASN A 45 3.81 13.06 18.45
N LYS A 46 3.21 13.38 17.30
CA LYS A 46 3.77 14.14 16.17
C LYS A 46 5.19 13.78 15.68
N LYS A 47 5.24 13.33 14.43
CA LYS A 47 5.73 14.16 13.31
C LYS A 47 5.36 13.51 11.97
N GLU A 48 4.15 13.83 11.53
CA GLU A 48 3.87 13.85 10.09
C GLU A 48 4.74 14.95 9.44
N GLY A 49 5.14 14.72 8.19
CA GLY A 49 6.29 15.32 7.56
C GLY A 49 6.41 16.85 7.62
N GLN A 50 7.65 17.30 7.80
CA GLN A 50 8.06 18.66 7.47
C GLN A 50 9.31 18.56 6.59
N TRP A 51 9.16 19.15 5.40
CA TRP A 51 10.11 19.30 4.31
C TRP A 51 11.56 19.49 4.75
N GLY A 52 12.47 18.70 4.16
CA GLY A 52 13.89 18.94 4.26
C GLY A 52 14.27 20.22 3.53
N THR A 53 14.36 21.34 4.26
CA THR A 53 15.17 22.49 3.85
C THR A 53 16.50 22.40 4.61
N LEU A 54 17.55 22.03 3.90
CA LEU A 54 18.93 22.14 4.37
C LEU A 54 19.36 23.61 4.26
N HIS A 55 19.44 24.33 5.39
CA HIS A 55 20.28 25.53 5.49
C HIS A 55 21.61 25.09 6.10
N GLY A 56 22.64 25.05 5.25
CA GLY A 56 24.04 25.07 5.66
C GLY A 56 24.44 26.47 6.11
N PHE A 57 25.37 26.47 7.06
CA PHE A 57 26.02 27.60 7.72
C PHE A 57 26.66 28.61 6.76
#